data_AF-A0A1D9PE41-F1
#
_entry.id   AF-A0A1D9PE41-F1
#
_cell.length_a   1.000
_cell.length_b   1.000
_cell.length_c   1.000
_cell.angle_alpha   90.00
_cell.angle_beta   90.00
_cell.angle_gamma   90.00
#
_symmetry.space_group_name_H-M   'P 1'
#
loop_
_entity.id
_entity.type
_entity.pdbx_description
1 polymer ?
#
loop_
_entity_poly.entity_id
_entity_poly.type
_entity_poly.pdbx_seq_one_letter_code
_entity_poly.pdbx_strand_id
1 'polypeptide(L)'
;MKINLKNGIDKLIFGMKQKDVTAVYGTPDRNYKDEDDNVIFVYNKFKMRLTFYKDEDFKFGYVVASSADLELFGNKLIGRNVKDVKKDLAQKSITKFTQEEFDTFENYFNEENWLLLQTEFEEVVKVEVGAIINSKDEFDWKFGKK
;
A
#
# COMPACT_ATOMS: atom_id res chain seq x y z
N MET A 1 12.18 3.46 -1.81
CA MET A 1 10.94 3.51 -1.00
C MET A 1 10.61 2.10 -0.57
N LYS A 2 10.91 1.75 0.69
CA LYS A 2 10.86 0.36 1.15
C LYS A 2 9.49 0.04 1.76
N ILE A 3 8.84 -1.00 1.27
CA ILE A 3 7.62 -1.55 1.88
C ILE A 3 8.02 -2.40 3.08
N ASN A 4 7.36 -2.15 4.22
CA ASN A 4 7.41 -2.99 5.40
C ASN A 4 6.01 -3.55 5.62
N LEU A 5 5.72 -4.73 5.03
CA LEU A 5 4.39 -5.35 5.08
C LEU A 5 3.83 -5.37 6.50
N LYS A 6 2.52 -5.17 6.63
CA LYS A 6 1.78 -5.07 7.90
C LYS A 6 2.14 -3.85 8.77
N ASN A 7 3.14 -3.04 8.40
CA ASN A 7 3.64 -1.95 9.23
C ASN A 7 3.55 -0.58 8.56
N GLY A 8 3.91 -0.47 7.29
CA GLY A 8 3.87 0.79 6.55
C GLY A 8 4.83 0.82 5.37
N ILE A 9 5.20 2.03 4.96
CA ILE A 9 6.06 2.28 3.79
C ILE A 9 7.04 3.41 4.08
N ASP A 10 8.31 3.17 3.78
CA ASP A 10 9.42 4.10 4.04
C ASP A 10 9.38 4.62 5.49
N LYS A 11 9.09 5.91 5.71
CA LYS A 11 8.97 6.52 7.04
C LYS A 11 7.56 6.50 7.62
N LEU A 12 6.56 6.11 6.83
CA LEU A 12 5.16 6.08 7.26
C LEU A 12 4.82 4.76 7.93
N ILE A 13 3.98 4.85 8.96
CA ILE A 13 3.46 3.73 9.72
C ILE A 13 1.94 3.79 9.66
N PHE A 14 1.28 2.65 9.39
CA PHE A 14 -0.18 2.60 9.39
C PHE A 14 -0.76 3.00 10.75
N GLY A 15 -1.80 3.84 10.71
CA GLY A 15 -2.39 4.48 11.90
C GLY A 15 -1.95 5.93 12.14
N MET A 16 -0.94 6.44 11.42
CA MET A 16 -0.57 7.87 11.46
C MET A 16 -1.75 8.77 11.04
N LYS A 17 -1.83 9.97 11.63
CA LYS A 17 -2.80 11.01 11.21
C LYS A 17 -2.20 11.89 10.10
N GLN A 18 -3.04 12.69 9.45
CA GLN A 18 -2.61 13.61 8.40
C GLN A 18 -1.47 14.55 8.84
N LYS A 19 -1.53 15.04 10.09
CA LYS A 19 -0.48 15.90 10.66
C LYS A 19 0.86 15.18 10.79
N ASP A 20 0.86 13.88 11.12
CA ASP A 20 2.08 13.10 11.29
C ASP A 20 2.72 12.84 9.93
N VAL A 21 1.90 12.52 8.92
CA VAL A 21 2.36 12.33 7.55
C VAL A 21 2.91 13.63 6.95
N THR A 22 2.23 14.76 7.16
CA THR A 22 2.69 16.07 6.66
C THR A 22 3.96 16.56 7.36
N ALA A 23 4.20 16.16 8.61
CA ALA A 23 5.48 16.40 9.26
C ALA A 23 6.65 15.61 8.61
N VAL A 24 6.37 14.47 7.98
CA VAL A 24 7.36 13.61 7.32
C VAL A 24 7.61 14.02 5.86
N TYR A 25 6.54 14.29 5.10
CA TYR A 25 6.61 14.52 3.66
C TYR A 25 6.23 15.93 3.20
N GLY A 26 5.85 16.80 4.13
CA GLY A 26 5.34 18.14 3.82
C GLY A 26 3.90 18.13 3.34
N THR A 27 3.48 19.21 2.68
CA THR A 27 2.13 19.37 2.14
C THR A 27 1.92 18.47 0.91
N PRO A 28 0.80 17.75 0.80
CA PRO A 28 0.49 16.97 -0.40
C PRO A 28 0.22 17.87 -1.60
N ASP A 29 0.53 17.38 -2.80
CA ASP A 29 0.22 18.07 -4.05
C ASP A 29 -1.29 18.19 -4.29
N ARG A 30 -2.06 17.19 -3.83
CA ARG A 30 -3.53 17.21 -3.83
C ARG A 30 -4.07 16.63 -2.54
N ASN A 31 -5.17 17.22 -2.07
CA ASN A 31 -5.95 16.74 -0.92
C ASN A 31 -7.44 16.84 -1.26
N TYR A 32 -8.16 15.72 -1.18
CA TYR A 32 -9.60 15.66 -1.46
C TYR A 32 -10.25 14.54 -0.66
N LYS A 33 -11.57 14.47 -0.69
CA LYS A 33 -12.34 13.35 -0.14
C LYS A 33 -12.85 12.44 -1.24
N ASP A 34 -12.79 11.14 -1.02
CA ASP A 34 -13.45 10.16 -1.89
C ASP A 34 -14.95 10.04 -1.56
N GLU A 35 -15.63 9.06 -2.19
CA GLU A 35 -17.06 8.82 -2.02
C GLU A 35 -17.45 8.40 -0.60
N ASP A 36 -16.52 7.81 0.16
CA ASP A 36 -16.70 7.41 1.56
C ASP A 36 -16.28 8.50 2.54
N ASP A 37 -16.05 9.73 2.05
CA ASP A 37 -15.50 10.86 2.80
C ASP A 37 -14.10 10.60 3.41
N ASN A 38 -13.37 9.57 2.98
CA ASN A 38 -11.99 9.36 3.38
C ASN A 38 -11.13 10.50 2.88
N VAL A 39 -10.14 10.91 3.65
CA VAL A 39 -9.20 11.93 3.20
C VAL A 39 -8.12 11.26 2.33
N ILE A 40 -7.86 11.85 1.17
CA ILE A 40 -6.88 11.36 0.21
C ILE A 40 -5.76 12.38 0.05
N PHE A 41 -4.51 11.96 0.30
CA PHE A 41 -3.31 12.76 0.01
C PHE A 41 -2.59 12.18 -1.20
N VAL A 42 -2.25 13.04 -2.18
CA VAL A 42 -1.44 12.66 -3.34
C VAL A 42 -0.08 13.37 -3.26
N TYR A 43 0.99 12.59 -3.39
CA TYR A 43 2.35 13.11 -3.49
C TYR A 43 2.98 12.68 -4.81
N ASN A 44 3.07 13.61 -5.76
CA ASN A 44 3.54 13.37 -7.12
C ASN A 44 5.02 12.98 -7.14
N LYS A 45 5.85 13.69 -6.36
CA LYS A 45 7.29 13.41 -6.23
C LYS A 45 7.57 11.96 -5.85
N PHE A 46 6.74 11.42 -4.96
CA PHE A 46 6.88 10.06 -4.44
C PHE A 46 6.06 9.02 -5.23
N LYS A 47 5.23 9.47 -6.18
CA LYS A 47 4.25 8.64 -6.91
C LYS A 47 3.41 7.78 -5.96
N MET A 48 2.87 8.41 -4.91
CA MET A 48 2.01 7.74 -3.93
C MET A 48 0.70 8.49 -3.70
N ARG A 49 -0.34 7.72 -3.38
CA ARG A 49 -1.62 8.19 -2.88
C ARG A 49 -1.89 7.50 -1.54
N LEU A 50 -2.18 8.29 -0.51
CA LEU A 50 -2.45 7.82 0.85
C LEU A 50 -3.93 8.03 1.15
N THR A 51 -4.55 7.02 1.75
CA THR A 51 -5.95 7.07 2.15
C THR A 51 -6.05 7.03 3.67
N PHE A 52 -6.84 7.96 4.21
CA PHE A 52 -7.12 8.09 5.64
C PHE A 52 -8.59 7.81 5.89
N TYR A 53 -8.88 6.69 6.55
CA TYR A 53 -10.25 6.18 6.69
C TYR A 53 -11.07 7.03 7.65
N LYS A 54 -12.20 7.58 7.19
CA LYS A 54 -13.09 8.43 8.01
C LYS A 54 -13.58 7.70 9.26
N ASP A 55 -14.04 6.48 9.09
CA ASP A 55 -14.63 5.67 10.18
C ASP A 55 -13.56 5.19 11.19
N GLU A 56 -12.29 5.31 10.83
CA GLU A 56 -11.14 5.03 11.70
C GLU A 56 -10.48 6.31 12.23
N ASP A 57 -11.28 7.37 12.39
CA ASP A 57 -10.83 8.69 12.87
C ASP A 57 -9.74 9.30 11.97
N PHE A 58 -9.80 9.05 10.66
CA PHE A 58 -8.78 9.46 9.68
C PHE A 58 -7.38 8.93 9.97
N LYS A 59 -7.27 7.68 10.41
CA LYS A 59 -5.99 6.96 10.44
C LYS A 59 -5.56 6.58 9.03
N PHE A 60 -4.26 6.68 8.76
CA PHE A 60 -3.64 6.21 7.52
C PHE A 60 -3.84 4.70 7.39
N GLY A 61 -4.71 4.31 6.45
CA GLY A 61 -5.18 2.95 6.26
C GLY A 61 -4.40 2.20 5.20
N TYR A 62 -4.24 2.79 4.00
CA TYR A 62 -3.48 2.18 2.92
C TYR A 62 -2.84 3.22 2.00
N VAL A 63 -1.87 2.75 1.22
CA VAL A 63 -1.15 3.52 0.20
C VAL A 63 -1.15 2.77 -1.13
N VAL A 64 -1.39 3.51 -2.20
CA VAL A 64 -1.09 3.07 -3.58
C VAL A 64 0.18 3.76 -4.03
N ALA A 65 1.15 3.00 -4.53
CA ALA A 65 2.44 3.52 -5.00
C ALA A 65 2.84 2.95 -6.37
N SER A 66 3.52 3.76 -7.17
CA SER A 66 4.04 3.40 -8.50
C SER A 66 5.44 3.94 -8.78
N SER A 67 6.22 4.20 -7.73
CA SER A 67 7.61 4.62 -7.86
C SER A 67 8.51 3.50 -8.38
N ALA A 68 9.42 3.80 -9.32
CA ALA A 68 10.42 2.86 -9.81
C ALA A 68 11.45 2.45 -8.74
N ASP A 69 11.49 3.17 -7.62
CA ASP A 69 12.32 2.85 -6.45
C ASP A 69 11.52 2.16 -5.34
N LEU A 70 10.29 1.71 -5.64
CA LEU A 70 9.50 0.90 -4.72
C LEU A 70 10.13 -0.48 -4.58
N GLU A 71 10.41 -0.86 -3.34
CA GLU A 71 11.15 -2.07 -3.00
C GLU A 71 10.41 -2.88 -1.95
N LEU A 72 10.42 -4.20 -2.11
CA LEU A 72 9.97 -5.16 -1.11
C LEU A 72 11.03 -6.27 -0.97
N PHE A 73 11.49 -6.49 0.26
CA PHE A 73 12.53 -7.48 0.59
C PHE A 73 13.86 -7.34 -0.19
N GLY A 74 14.30 -6.12 -0.51
CA GLY A 74 15.52 -5.90 -1.29
C GLY A 74 15.29 -5.80 -2.81
N ASN A 75 14.10 -6.11 -3.30
CA ASN A 75 13.81 -6.19 -4.73
C ASN A 75 12.91 -5.04 -5.19
N LYS A 76 13.27 -4.40 -6.31
CA LYS A 76 12.37 -3.47 -7.00
C LYS A 76 11.12 -4.21 -7.48
N LEU A 77 9.98 -3.50 -7.55
CA LEU A 77 8.70 -4.09 -7.95
C LEU A 77 8.20 -3.60 -9.31
N ILE A 78 8.13 -2.27 -9.50
CA ILE A 78 7.49 -1.66 -10.67
C ILE A 78 8.27 -2.01 -11.95
N GLY A 79 7.55 -2.45 -13.00
CA GLY A 79 8.10 -2.87 -14.29
C GLY A 79 8.69 -4.28 -14.31
N ARG A 80 8.54 -5.07 -13.23
CA ARG A 80 8.94 -6.48 -13.24
C ARG A 80 7.79 -7.38 -13.64
N ASN A 81 8.11 -8.48 -14.33
CA ASN A 81 7.14 -9.52 -14.63
C ASN A 81 6.56 -10.11 -13.34
N VAL A 82 5.24 -10.17 -13.26
CA VAL A 82 4.51 -10.59 -12.05
C VAL A 82 4.83 -12.03 -11.65
N LYS A 83 5.12 -12.92 -12.61
CA LYS A 83 5.48 -14.32 -12.31
C LYS A 83 6.77 -14.39 -11.50
N ASP A 84 7.74 -13.53 -11.81
CA ASP A 84 9.01 -13.48 -11.08
C ASP A 84 8.87 -12.80 -9.73
N VAL A 85 8.05 -11.74 -9.64
CA VAL A 85 7.71 -11.11 -8.35
C VAL A 85 7.03 -12.13 -7.42
N LYS A 86 6.07 -12.92 -7.93
CA LYS A 86 5.40 -13.97 -7.13
C LYS A 86 6.35 -15.09 -6.70
N LYS A 87 7.34 -15.47 -7.52
CA LYS A 87 8.39 -16.42 -7.11
C LYS A 87 9.23 -15.88 -5.95
N ASP A 88 9.64 -14.62 -6.01
CA ASP A 88 10.39 -13.97 -4.92
C ASP A 88 9.56 -13.91 -3.63
N LEU A 89 8.27 -13.60 -3.75
CA LEU A 89 7.34 -13.55 -2.61
C LEU A 89 7.06 -14.94 -2.01
N ALA A 90 7.04 -15.99 -2.84
CA ALA A 90 6.91 -17.36 -2.37
C ALA A 90 8.11 -17.79 -1.49
N GLN A 91 9.32 -17.29 -1.76
CA GLN A 91 10.49 -17.52 -0.89
C GLN A 91 10.35 -16.86 0.49
N LYS A 92 9.40 -15.93 0.64
CA LYS A 92 9.02 -15.28 1.90
C LYS A 92 7.69 -15.81 2.47
N SER A 93 7.23 -16.97 1.98
CA SER A 93 5.98 -17.62 2.37
C SER A 93 4.71 -16.83 2.01
N ILE A 94 4.79 -15.89 1.06
CA ILE A 94 3.64 -15.12 0.56
C ILE A 94 3.18 -15.77 -0.75
N THR A 95 2.24 -16.71 -0.66
CA THR A 95 1.87 -17.58 -1.80
C THR A 95 0.39 -17.51 -2.17
N LYS A 96 -0.49 -17.15 -1.23
CA LYS A 96 -1.94 -17.09 -1.44
C LYS A 96 -2.31 -15.75 -2.06
N PHE A 97 -2.68 -15.76 -3.34
CA PHE A 97 -3.17 -14.57 -4.04
C PHE A 97 -4.55 -14.86 -4.63
N THR A 98 -5.50 -13.99 -4.32
CA THR A 98 -6.75 -13.89 -5.08
C THR A 98 -6.44 -13.08 -6.33
N GLN A 99 -6.77 -13.64 -7.49
CA GLN A 99 -6.58 -12.97 -8.78
C GLN A 99 -7.92 -12.47 -9.29
N GLU A 100 -7.95 -11.20 -9.69
CA GLU A 100 -9.11 -10.55 -10.30
C GLU A 100 -8.66 -9.78 -11.54
N GLU A 101 -9.48 -9.78 -12.58
CA GLU A 101 -9.21 -9.06 -13.83
C GLU A 101 -10.18 -7.89 -13.97
N PHE A 102 -9.67 -6.72 -14.34
CA PHE A 102 -10.46 -5.52 -14.56
C PHE A 102 -9.93 -4.73 -15.76
N ASP A 103 -10.72 -4.68 -16.83
CA ASP A 103 -10.34 -4.07 -18.11
C ASP A 103 -9.04 -4.67 -18.66
N THR A 104 -7.95 -3.90 -18.77
CA THR A 104 -6.62 -4.38 -19.18
C THR A 104 -5.72 -4.80 -18.01
N PHE A 105 -6.18 -4.62 -16.77
CA PHE A 105 -5.40 -4.86 -15.57
C PHE A 105 -5.70 -6.23 -14.95
N GLU A 106 -4.66 -6.84 -14.38
CA GLU A 106 -4.81 -7.98 -13.48
C GLU A 106 -4.36 -7.58 -12.07
N ASN A 107 -5.17 -7.93 -11.09
CA ASN A 107 -4.97 -7.65 -9.67
C ASN A 107 -4.65 -8.95 -8.94
N TYR A 108 -3.58 -8.95 -8.16
CA TYR A 108 -3.17 -10.08 -7.33
C TYR A 108 -3.15 -9.65 -5.86
N PHE A 109 -4.19 -10.00 -5.11
CA PHE A 109 -4.35 -9.61 -3.72
C PHE A 109 -3.94 -10.72 -2.75
N ASN A 110 -3.00 -10.41 -1.86
CA ASN A 110 -2.66 -11.22 -0.70
C ASN A 110 -3.26 -10.58 0.55
N GLU A 111 -4.37 -11.15 1.02
CA GLU A 111 -5.14 -10.67 2.17
C GLU A 111 -4.32 -10.65 3.46
N GLU A 112 -3.54 -11.70 3.73
CA GLU A 112 -2.79 -11.83 4.99
C GLU A 112 -1.79 -10.68 5.21
N ASN A 113 -1.23 -10.13 4.14
CA ASN A 113 -0.27 -9.02 4.19
C ASN A 113 -0.89 -7.68 3.77
N TRP A 114 -2.17 -7.67 3.39
CA TRP A 114 -2.83 -6.57 2.71
C TRP A 114 -1.94 -5.99 1.60
N LEU A 115 -1.58 -6.86 0.65
CA LEU A 115 -0.71 -6.52 -0.48
C LEU A 115 -1.45 -6.79 -1.78
N LEU A 116 -1.62 -5.77 -2.61
CA LEU A 116 -2.16 -5.89 -3.96
C LEU A 116 -1.07 -5.53 -4.97
N LEU A 117 -0.81 -6.44 -5.91
CA LEU A 117 -0.03 -6.16 -7.11
C LEU A 117 -1.02 -5.93 -8.25
N GLN A 118 -1.06 -4.71 -8.78
CA GLN A 118 -1.78 -4.41 -10.01
C GLN A 118 -0.79 -4.47 -11.17
N THR A 119 -1.17 -5.19 -12.22
CA THR A 119 -0.32 -5.47 -13.36
C THR A 119 -1.02 -5.13 -14.67
N GLU A 120 -0.22 -4.80 -15.67
CA GLU A 120 -0.63 -4.63 -17.06
C GLU A 120 0.52 -5.14 -17.93
N PHE A 121 0.24 -5.85 -19.03
CA PHE A 121 1.26 -6.49 -19.88
C PHE A 121 2.19 -7.44 -19.11
N GLU A 122 1.65 -8.18 -18.15
CA GLU A 122 2.37 -9.03 -17.19
C GLU A 122 3.36 -8.28 -16.26
N GLU A 123 3.44 -6.95 -16.31
CA GLU A 123 4.34 -6.16 -15.48
C GLU A 123 3.61 -5.47 -14.33
N VAL A 124 4.23 -5.42 -13.15
CA VAL A 124 3.68 -4.67 -12.01
C VAL A 124 3.71 -3.17 -12.31
N VAL A 125 2.54 -2.54 -12.36
CA VAL A 125 2.40 -1.10 -12.65
C VAL A 125 2.06 -0.29 -11.40
N LYS A 126 1.37 -0.90 -10.43
CA LYS A 126 1.09 -0.30 -9.12
C LYS A 126 1.12 -1.36 -8.04
N VAL A 127 1.41 -0.91 -6.83
CA VAL A 127 1.32 -1.73 -5.62
C VAL A 127 0.48 -0.98 -4.62
N GLU A 128 -0.44 -1.69 -4.00
CA GLU A 128 -1.15 -1.21 -2.82
C GLU A 128 -0.74 -2.04 -1.59
N VAL A 129 -0.49 -1.33 -0.49
CA VAL A 129 -0.26 -1.95 0.82
C VAL A 129 -1.07 -1.23 1.88
N GLY A 130 -1.60 -1.99 2.84
CA GLY A 130 -2.48 -1.46 3.87
C GLY A 130 -2.24 -2.04 5.26
N ALA A 131 -2.96 -1.45 6.21
CA ALA A 131 -3.11 -1.97 7.55
C ALA A 131 -3.86 -3.31 7.50
N ILE A 132 -3.33 -4.31 8.19
CA ILE A 132 -4.02 -5.61 8.30
C ILE A 132 -5.12 -5.55 9.35
N ILE A 133 -6.09 -6.44 9.20
CA ILE A 133 -7.16 -6.69 10.16
C ILE A 133 -6.79 -7.94 10.97
N ASN A 134 -6.99 -7.89 12.29
CA ASN A 134 -6.69 -9.00 13.19
C ASN A 134 -7.86 -10.00 13.26
N SER A 135 -7.70 -11.08 14.03
CA SER A 135 -8.73 -12.13 14.18
C SER A 135 -10.03 -11.70 14.89
N LYS A 136 -10.09 -10.46 15.40
CA LYS A 136 -11.27 -9.84 16.00
C LYS A 136 -11.94 -8.84 15.07
N ASP A 137 -11.55 -8.82 13.79
CA ASP A 137 -12.06 -7.88 12.79
C ASP A 137 -11.73 -6.41 13.10
N GLU A 138 -10.60 -6.17 13.77
CA GLU A 138 -10.10 -4.83 14.09
C GLU A 138 -8.77 -4.55 13.37
N PHE A 139 -8.58 -3.31 12.91
CA PHE A 139 -7.29 -2.90 12.35
C PHE A 139 -6.15 -3.03 13.36
N ASP A 140 -5.07 -3.69 12.93
CA ASP A 140 -3.82 -3.81 13.68
C ASP A 140 -2.93 -2.57 13.46
N TRP A 141 -3.39 -1.43 13.98
CA TRP A 141 -2.64 -0.17 13.92
C TRP A 141 -1.26 -0.32 14.53
N LYS A 142 -0.20 -0.01 13.77
CA LYS A 142 1.18 -0.08 14.28
C LYS A 142 1.64 1.23 14.89
N PHE A 143 1.11 2.35 14.41
CA PHE A 143 1.43 3.65 14.99
C PHE A 143 0.84 3.78 16.40
N GLY A 144 1.65 4.24 17.34
CA GLY A 144 1.24 4.44 18.74
C GLY A 144 1.21 3.19 19.61
N LYS A 145 1.50 2.00 19.07
CA LYS A 145 1.76 0.81 19.90
C LYS A 145 3.13 0.96 20.58
N LYS A 146 3.15 0.87 21.91
CA LYS A 146 4.37 0.81 22.72
C LYS A 146 4.98 -0.58 22.68
#